data_AF-A0A3B4CLC6-F1
#
_entry.id   AF-A0A3B4CLC6-F1
#
_cell.length_a   1.000
_cell.length_b   1.000
_cell.length_c   1.000
_cell.angle_alpha   90.00
_cell.angle_beta   90.00
_cell.angle_gamma   90.00
#
_symmetry.space_group_name_H-M   'P 1'
#
loop_
_entity.id
_entity.type
_entity.pdbx_description
1 polymer ?
#
loop_
_entity_poly.entity_id
_entity_poly.type
_entity_poly.pdbx_seq_one_letter_code
_entity_poly.pdbx_strand_id
1 'polypeptide(L)'
;MGLPMSGVGLWQPWRANSYVDEMGPKHWPDSRFTHVMKLKQAALRSARAQWADYILFADSDNLLTNPDVLTKLIAENRTLVAPMLESRTLYSNFWCGMSMQGYYKRTEEYIPIRNWKRTGCHAVPMIHSTMLLDLRRNSSKALAFYPVHQTYPWALDDIMVFSFSARQAGVQMFVCNREHYGYLPIPLSVQQTLDEEVESFSHTLTEAMRDPQMACHSVALSFCQIYLINLERREDRRERMLRSLEVLGIEVTLSDAVDALNSSQLQALGIEMLPDYQDPYSGRVLTRGEVGCFLSHYNIWTQVVKQQQQQVLVLEDDVRFELNFKSRLNTIMEDAKRAQLNWDLMLRLQVKRPENWVKGVKNLVNPDYSYWTLGYALSLQGAKKLLDAQPLSKMLPVDEFLPVMFNKHPKKEYMAHFEQRNLLAFSVEPLLLYPTHYTGEPGYTSDTETSTIWDDENKATDWDRQLTHKKRNRGDAGPTPTWNRGHGDEL
;
A
#
# COMPACT_ATOMS: atom_id res chain seq x y z
N MET A 1 9.65 -24.81 45.83
CA MET A 1 9.86 -23.39 46.14
C MET A 1 10.10 -22.67 44.83
N GLY A 2 9.06 -22.05 44.26
CA GLY A 2 9.17 -21.25 43.05
C GLY A 2 9.68 -19.85 43.40
N LEU A 3 10.75 -19.41 42.74
CA LEU A 3 11.21 -18.03 42.78
C LEU A 3 10.18 -17.15 42.04
N PRO A 4 9.69 -16.05 42.65
CA PRO A 4 8.80 -15.15 41.96
C PRO A 4 9.59 -14.33 40.93
N MET A 5 9.13 -14.32 39.69
CA MET A 5 9.55 -13.36 38.66
C MET A 5 9.02 -11.97 39.04
N SER A 6 9.69 -11.30 39.97
CA SER A 6 9.48 -9.88 40.26
C SER A 6 10.33 -9.06 39.28
N GLY A 7 9.73 -8.53 38.21
CA GLY A 7 10.54 -7.76 37.25
C GLY A 7 9.83 -7.15 36.05
N VAL A 8 8.51 -6.94 36.06
CA VAL A 8 7.87 -6.03 35.10
C VAL A 8 7.35 -4.84 35.89
N GLY A 9 8.25 -3.91 36.21
CA GLY A 9 7.86 -2.64 36.79
C GLY A 9 7.18 -1.79 35.73
N LEU A 10 5.84 -1.84 35.68
CA LEU A 10 5.04 -0.88 34.93
C LEU A 10 5.18 0.49 35.60
N TRP A 11 6.19 1.26 35.19
CA TRP A 11 6.30 2.66 35.57
C TRP A 11 5.30 3.46 34.74
N GLN A 12 4.13 3.75 35.31
CA GLN A 12 3.13 4.62 34.71
C GLN A 12 3.24 6.03 35.31
N PRO A 13 3.87 6.99 34.61
CA PRO A 13 3.76 8.38 35.00
C PRO A 13 2.33 8.86 34.77
N TRP A 14 1.92 9.86 35.57
CA TRP A 14 0.62 10.50 35.56
C TRP A 14 0.06 10.73 34.14
N ARG A 15 -1.17 10.26 33.89
CA ARG A 15 -1.91 10.51 32.64
C ARG A 15 -2.32 11.98 32.60
N ALA A 16 -1.52 12.82 31.94
CA ALA A 16 -2.01 14.10 31.46
C ALA A 16 -2.89 13.82 30.23
N ASN A 17 -4.19 14.10 30.32
CA ASN A 17 -5.11 13.94 29.18
C ASN A 17 -4.95 15.06 28.15
N SER A 18 -4.21 16.13 28.48
CA SER A 18 -3.91 17.27 27.63
C SER A 18 -2.72 18.07 28.19
N TYR A 19 -2.08 18.85 27.34
CA TYR A 19 -1.08 19.86 27.71
C TYR A 19 -1.69 21.28 27.67
N VAL A 20 -1.24 22.16 28.58
CA VAL A 20 -1.85 23.50 28.77
C VAL A 20 -1.75 24.39 27.52
N ASP A 21 -0.71 24.17 26.72
CA ASP A 21 -0.34 24.89 25.50
C ASP A 21 -0.67 24.09 24.23
N GLU A 22 -1.42 22.99 24.33
CA GLU A 22 -1.86 22.24 23.14
C GLU A 22 -3.10 22.87 22.49
N MET A 23 -3.14 22.92 21.15
CA MET A 23 -4.33 23.34 20.40
C MET A 23 -5.24 22.16 20.06
N GLY A 24 -4.75 20.94 20.24
CA GLY A 24 -5.42 19.70 19.88
C GLY A 24 -4.47 18.50 20.09
N PRO A 25 -4.99 17.28 19.94
CA PRO A 25 -4.27 16.04 20.30
C PRO A 25 -3.01 15.79 19.45
N LYS A 26 -2.91 16.41 18.27
CA LYS A 26 -1.76 16.34 17.37
C LYS A 26 -0.81 17.52 17.47
N HIS A 27 -1.12 18.53 18.30
CA HIS A 27 -0.18 19.60 18.59
C HIS A 27 0.95 19.09 19.49
N TRP A 28 2.20 19.40 19.12
CA TRP A 28 3.41 19.11 19.91
C TRP A 28 4.01 20.40 20.45
N PRO A 29 3.48 20.96 21.54
CA PRO A 29 4.04 22.15 22.15
C PRO A 29 5.27 21.81 23.02
N ASP A 30 6.00 22.86 23.44
CA ASP A 30 7.21 22.75 24.26
C ASP A 30 6.98 21.93 25.55
N SER A 31 5.82 22.05 26.18
CA SER A 31 5.51 21.30 27.39
C SER A 31 5.41 19.79 27.14
N ARG A 32 4.88 19.38 25.97
CA ARG A 32 4.77 17.97 25.53
C ARG A 32 6.13 17.39 25.19
N PHE A 33 6.94 18.12 24.42
CA PHE A 33 8.33 17.71 24.16
C PHE A 33 9.12 17.58 25.46
N THR A 34 9.00 18.56 26.36
CA THR A 34 9.64 18.52 27.69
C THR A 34 9.22 17.29 28.48
N HIS A 35 7.93 16.95 28.46
CA HIS A 35 7.41 15.77 29.13
C HIS A 35 8.04 14.49 28.55
N VAL A 36 7.97 14.27 27.24
CA VAL A 36 8.53 13.07 26.58
C VAL A 36 10.04 12.96 26.79
N MET A 37 10.79 14.07 26.69
CA MET A 37 12.23 14.08 26.98
C MET A 37 12.55 13.67 28.42
N LYS A 38 11.76 14.12 29.41
CA LYS A 38 11.90 13.69 30.81
C LYS A 38 11.62 12.19 30.97
N LEU A 39 10.63 11.64 30.26
CA LEU A 39 10.33 10.20 30.24
C LEU A 39 11.49 9.39 29.65
N LYS A 40 11.96 9.75 28.45
CA LYS A 40 13.11 9.11 27.78
C LYS A 40 14.36 9.19 28.65
N GLN A 41 14.59 10.33 29.32
CA GLN A 41 15.69 10.50 30.25
C GLN A 41 15.56 9.61 31.50
N ALA A 42 14.37 9.49 32.08
CA ALA A 42 14.12 8.63 33.23
C ALA A 42 14.37 7.16 32.87
N ALA A 43 13.91 6.71 31.71
CA ALA A 43 14.19 5.37 31.18
C ALA A 43 15.70 5.13 31.03
N LEU A 44 16.44 6.08 30.45
CA LEU A 44 17.90 6.01 30.32
C LEU A 44 18.62 5.89 31.68
N ARG A 45 18.19 6.69 32.68
CA ARG A 45 18.75 6.62 34.05
C ARG A 45 18.44 5.28 34.70
N SER A 46 17.21 4.79 34.53
CA SER A 46 16.78 3.50 35.07
C SER A 46 17.58 2.34 34.48
N ALA A 47 17.77 2.30 33.17
CA ALA A 47 18.58 1.26 32.51
C ALA A 47 20.03 1.26 33.00
N ARG A 48 20.64 2.44 33.17
CA ARG A 48 21.98 2.57 33.77
C ARG A 48 22.01 2.08 35.21
N ALA A 49 21.00 2.41 36.02
CA ALA A 49 20.91 1.97 37.41
C ALA A 49 20.72 0.45 37.55
N GLN A 50 20.07 -0.18 36.58
CA GLN A 50 19.89 -1.63 36.48
C GLN A 50 21.07 -2.36 35.83
N TRP A 51 22.16 -1.64 35.49
CA TRP A 51 23.34 -2.16 34.82
C TRP A 51 23.03 -2.86 33.48
N ALA A 52 22.03 -2.34 32.76
CA ALA A 52 21.72 -2.85 31.43
C ALA A 52 22.88 -2.57 30.46
N ASP A 53 23.24 -3.57 29.65
CA ASP A 53 24.26 -3.42 28.60
C ASP A 53 23.78 -2.54 27.44
N TYR A 54 22.50 -2.65 27.12
CA TYR A 54 21.84 -1.95 26.02
C TYR A 54 20.48 -1.42 26.47
N ILE A 55 20.03 -0.34 25.81
CA ILE A 55 18.64 0.14 25.88
C ILE A 55 18.14 0.39 24.46
N LEU A 56 16.99 -0.21 24.13
CA LEU A 56 16.25 0.06 22.90
C LEU A 56 15.11 1.04 23.22
N PHE A 57 15.14 2.20 22.58
CA PHE A 57 13.98 3.09 22.52
C PHE A 57 13.19 2.73 21.27
N ALA A 58 11.88 2.55 21.40
CA ALA A 58 10.96 2.31 20.29
C ALA A 58 9.66 3.06 20.56
N ASP A 59 9.31 4.00 19.68
CA ASP A 59 7.98 4.63 19.72
C ASP A 59 6.89 3.58 19.44
N SER A 60 5.74 3.75 20.08
CA SER A 60 4.65 2.74 20.09
C SER A 60 3.97 2.51 18.74
N ASP A 61 4.18 3.42 17.80
CA ASP A 61 3.65 3.43 16.45
C ASP A 61 4.64 2.89 15.41
N ASN A 62 5.86 2.51 15.81
CA ASN A 62 6.80 1.82 14.94
C ASN A 62 6.52 0.31 14.91
N LEU A 63 6.33 -0.22 13.70
CA LEU A 63 6.04 -1.63 13.46
C LEU A 63 7.32 -2.39 13.14
N LEU A 64 7.97 -2.95 14.16
CA LEU A 64 9.17 -3.79 13.99
C LEU A 64 8.77 -5.18 13.50
N THR A 65 8.89 -5.42 12.20
CA THR A 65 8.49 -6.68 11.56
C THR A 65 9.60 -7.72 11.52
N ASN A 66 10.86 -7.31 11.69
CA ASN A 66 11.99 -8.24 11.72
C ASN A 66 12.23 -8.74 13.16
N PRO A 67 11.99 -10.03 13.45
CA PRO A 67 12.09 -10.56 14.82
C PRO A 67 13.52 -10.51 15.37
N ASP A 68 14.52 -10.44 14.49
CA ASP A 68 15.94 -10.40 14.87
C ASP A 68 16.50 -8.98 14.98
N VAL A 69 15.67 -7.94 14.86
CA VAL A 69 16.12 -6.54 14.79
C VAL A 69 17.06 -6.16 15.93
N LEU A 70 16.75 -6.56 17.17
CA LEU A 70 17.59 -6.25 18.33
C LEU A 70 18.98 -6.89 18.20
N THR A 71 19.05 -8.19 17.91
CA THR A 71 20.31 -8.94 17.75
C THR A 71 21.14 -8.38 16.61
N LYS A 72 20.50 -8.02 15.48
CA LYS A 72 21.16 -7.43 14.31
C LYS A 72 21.76 -6.06 14.62
N LEU A 73 21.03 -5.20 15.34
CA LEU A 73 21.55 -3.89 15.78
C LEU A 73 22.71 -4.03 16.77
N ILE A 74 22.64 -4.99 17.70
CA ILE A 74 23.73 -5.33 18.62
C ILE A 74 24.99 -5.74 17.82
N ALA A 75 24.83 -6.54 16.78
CA ALA A 75 25.92 -7.04 15.94
C ALA A 75 26.64 -5.95 15.13
N GLU A 76 25.97 -4.82 14.83
CA GLU A 76 26.63 -3.66 14.18
C GLU A 76 27.71 -3.01 15.07
N ASN A 77 27.74 -3.33 16.37
CA ASN A 77 28.76 -2.92 17.31
C ASN A 77 28.99 -1.39 17.34
N ARG A 78 27.89 -0.64 17.30
CA ARG A 78 27.86 0.83 17.35
C ARG A 78 27.40 1.31 18.72
N THR A 79 27.89 2.47 19.13
CA THR A 79 27.40 3.12 20.36
C THR A 79 25.92 3.48 20.24
N LEU A 80 25.51 4.05 19.11
CA LEU A 80 24.14 4.51 18.87
C LEU A 80 23.73 4.19 17.43
N VAL A 81 22.71 3.36 17.26
CA VAL A 81 22.28 2.85 15.95
C VAL A 81 20.76 2.69 15.87
N ALA A 82 20.16 3.03 14.73
CA ALA A 82 18.75 2.77 14.43
C ALA A 82 18.61 1.74 13.31
N PRO A 83 17.57 0.88 13.35
CA PRO A 83 17.11 0.19 12.17
C PRO A 83 16.45 1.20 11.24
N MET A 84 16.72 1.13 9.94
CA MET A 84 15.97 1.94 8.98
C MET A 84 14.54 1.42 8.91
N LEU A 85 13.60 2.26 9.31
CA LEU A 85 12.16 2.00 9.20
C LEU A 85 11.64 2.66 7.94
N GLU A 86 10.77 1.97 7.21
CA GLU A 86 10.18 2.49 5.98
C GLU A 86 8.76 3.02 6.20
N SER A 87 8.45 4.07 5.45
CA SER A 87 7.08 4.54 5.26
C SER A 87 6.70 4.43 3.79
N ARG A 88 5.45 4.73 3.45
CA ARG A 88 5.03 4.76 2.06
C ARG A 88 5.73 5.82 1.21
N THR A 89 6.10 6.94 1.82
CA THR A 89 6.80 8.04 1.13
C THR A 89 8.30 7.97 1.38
N LEU A 90 9.03 8.97 0.90
CA LEU A 90 10.45 9.14 1.25
C LEU A 90 10.66 9.51 2.73
N TYR A 91 9.63 9.63 3.57
CA TYR A 91 9.80 9.78 5.01
C TYR A 91 10.41 8.52 5.64
N SER A 92 11.28 8.69 6.64
CA SER A 92 11.87 7.61 7.43
C SER A 92 12.51 8.17 8.71
N ASN A 93 12.98 7.28 9.56
CA ASN A 93 13.48 7.59 10.90
C ASN A 93 14.94 8.11 10.97
N PHE A 94 15.46 8.70 9.90
CA PHE A 94 16.82 9.25 9.86
C PHE A 94 16.92 10.43 8.90
N TRP A 95 17.93 11.29 9.09
CA TRP A 95 18.27 12.37 8.17
C TRP A 95 19.72 12.25 7.69
N CYS A 96 20.00 12.50 6.41
CA CYS A 96 21.37 12.56 5.88
C CYS A 96 22.01 13.95 5.93
N GLY A 97 21.26 14.98 6.34
CA GLY A 97 21.75 16.34 6.41
C GLY A 97 20.93 17.18 7.38
N MET A 98 21.57 18.19 7.94
CA MET A 98 20.94 19.20 8.79
C MET A 98 21.34 20.60 8.32
N SER A 99 20.43 21.56 8.43
CA SER A 99 20.71 22.98 8.25
C SER A 99 21.49 23.56 9.45
N MET A 100 21.96 24.80 9.33
CA MET A 100 22.61 25.51 10.45
C MET A 100 21.65 25.71 11.63
N GLN A 101 20.35 25.79 11.35
CA GLN A 101 19.26 25.90 12.31
C GLN A 101 18.80 24.53 12.86
N GLY A 102 19.50 23.44 12.51
CA GLY A 102 19.23 22.11 13.02
C GLY A 102 18.10 21.36 12.33
N TYR A 103 17.46 21.94 11.32
CA TYR A 103 16.35 21.30 10.61
C TYR A 103 16.82 20.33 9.54
N TYR A 104 15.90 19.48 9.10
CA TYR A 104 16.10 18.55 8.01
C TYR A 104 16.71 19.19 6.75
N LYS A 105 17.70 18.54 6.16
CA LYS A 105 18.24 18.86 4.84
C LYS A 105 18.41 17.59 4.02
N ARG A 106 17.68 17.48 2.91
CA ARG A 106 17.84 16.38 1.94
C ARG A 106 19.23 16.47 1.30
N THR A 107 19.93 15.34 1.24
CA THR A 107 21.21 15.20 0.52
C THR A 107 21.08 14.12 -0.55
N GLU A 108 22.05 14.06 -1.47
CA GLU A 108 22.09 13.06 -2.55
C GLU A 108 22.19 11.62 -2.02
N GLU A 109 22.69 11.44 -0.79
CA GLU A 109 22.83 10.12 -0.16
C GLU A 109 21.51 9.54 0.34
N TYR A 110 20.53 10.39 0.61
CA TYR A 110 19.29 9.98 1.27
C TYR A 110 18.51 8.94 0.46
N ILE A 111 18.20 9.25 -0.79
CA ILE A 111 17.35 8.40 -1.64
C ILE A 111 18.02 7.03 -1.90
N PRO A 112 19.33 6.95 -2.21
CA PRO A 112 20.01 5.67 -2.33
C PRO A 112 19.97 4.81 -1.07
N ILE A 113 20.13 5.39 0.13
CA ILE A 113 20.03 4.66 1.40
C ILE A 113 18.57 4.24 1.65
N ARG A 114 17.63 5.18 1.54
CA ARG A 114 16.19 4.96 1.80
C ARG A 114 15.56 3.89 0.92
N ASN A 115 16.02 3.75 -0.32
CA ASN A 115 15.49 2.80 -1.30
C ASN A 115 16.39 1.55 -1.45
N TRP A 116 17.25 1.25 -0.47
CA TRP A 116 18.15 0.09 -0.48
C TRP A 116 19.07 -0.03 -1.72
N LYS A 117 19.29 1.07 -2.45
CA LYS A 117 20.29 1.11 -3.53
C LYS A 117 21.72 1.15 -2.98
N ARG A 118 21.88 1.63 -1.75
CA ARG A 118 23.12 1.60 -0.97
C ARG A 118 22.83 0.96 0.39
N THR A 119 23.10 -0.33 0.53
CA THR A 119 22.87 -1.10 1.75
C THR A 119 24.08 -1.04 2.69
N GLY A 120 23.85 -1.08 4.01
CA GLY A 120 24.90 -1.02 5.02
C GLY A 120 24.44 -0.36 6.33
N CYS A 121 25.42 0.04 7.13
CA CYS A 121 25.21 0.84 8.34
C CYS A 121 25.91 2.19 8.15
N HIS A 122 25.13 3.25 7.97
CA HIS A 122 25.56 4.55 7.47
C HIS A 122 25.64 5.56 8.61
N ALA A 123 26.73 6.32 8.66
CA ALA A 123 26.85 7.45 9.57
C ALA A 123 25.90 8.57 9.13
N VAL A 124 25.04 9.03 10.03
CA VAL A 124 24.04 10.06 9.75
C VAL A 124 23.99 11.10 10.86
N PRO A 125 23.66 12.36 10.56
CA PRO A 125 23.56 13.41 11.57
C PRO A 125 22.37 13.27 12.51
N MET A 126 21.35 12.46 12.16
CA MET A 126 20.18 12.26 13.02
C MET A 126 19.49 10.92 12.76
N ILE A 127 19.09 10.25 13.84
CA ILE A 127 18.17 9.10 13.88
C ILE A 127 17.10 9.37 14.93
N HIS A 128 15.90 8.83 14.74
CA HIS A 128 14.81 8.99 15.70
C HIS A 128 13.90 7.75 15.76
N SER A 129 12.86 7.86 16.59
CA SER A 129 11.77 6.91 16.77
C SER A 129 12.12 5.51 17.30
N THR A 130 12.94 4.75 16.59
CA THR A 130 13.51 3.49 17.10
C THR A 130 15.03 3.53 17.05
N MET A 131 15.70 3.36 18.19
CA MET A 131 17.16 3.39 18.28
C MET A 131 17.69 2.55 19.45
N LEU A 132 18.80 1.86 19.21
CA LEU A 132 19.56 1.09 20.19
C LEU A 132 20.77 1.90 20.67
N LEU A 133 20.95 1.96 21.99
CA LEU A 133 22.10 2.56 22.63
C LEU A 133 22.89 1.50 23.43
N ASP A 134 24.19 1.39 23.17
CA ASP A 134 25.14 0.57 23.93
C ASP A 134 25.64 1.35 25.15
N LEU A 135 25.17 0.98 26.33
CA LEU A 135 25.45 1.64 27.60
C LEU A 135 26.82 1.28 28.19
N ARG A 136 27.45 0.22 27.68
CA ARG A 136 28.79 -0.20 28.12
C ARG A 136 29.88 0.74 27.61
N ARG A 137 29.59 1.48 26.53
CA ARG A 137 30.51 2.44 25.91
C ARG A 137 30.65 3.67 26.80
N ASN A 138 31.89 4.07 27.13
CA ASN A 138 32.12 5.26 27.96
C ASN A 138 31.54 6.55 27.34
N SER A 139 31.56 6.67 26.02
CA SER A 139 30.98 7.80 25.27
C SER A 139 29.46 7.93 25.45
N SER A 140 28.76 6.85 25.79
CA SER A 140 27.31 6.87 26.03
C SER A 140 26.93 7.64 27.29
N LYS A 141 27.84 7.80 28.27
CA LYS A 141 27.56 8.43 29.57
C LYS A 141 27.13 9.89 29.46
N ALA A 142 27.68 10.60 28.47
CA ALA A 142 27.40 12.02 28.22
C ALA A 142 26.09 12.25 27.46
N LEU A 143 25.44 11.20 26.95
CA LEU A 143 24.15 11.31 26.27
C LEU A 143 23.02 11.57 27.27
N ALA A 144 22.17 12.54 26.92
CA ALA A 144 21.00 12.92 27.67
C ALA A 144 19.86 13.37 26.75
N PHE A 145 18.63 13.00 27.11
CA PHE A 145 17.42 13.60 26.56
C PHE A 145 17.00 14.84 27.35
N TYR A 146 17.33 14.89 28.65
CA TYR A 146 16.98 15.99 29.54
C TYR A 146 17.95 16.09 30.76
N PRO A 147 18.29 17.28 31.29
CA PRO A 147 17.95 18.62 30.78
C PRO A 147 18.58 18.88 29.41
N VAL A 148 18.00 19.83 28.68
CA VAL A 148 18.55 20.29 27.39
C VAL A 148 19.96 20.85 27.62
N HIS A 149 20.86 20.62 26.66
CA HIS A 149 22.22 21.14 26.74
C HIS A 149 22.22 22.68 26.83
N GLN A 150 23.07 23.26 27.67
CA GLN A 150 23.06 24.70 27.96
C GLN A 150 23.28 25.59 26.72
N THR A 151 23.96 25.06 25.71
CA THR A 151 24.27 25.76 24.45
C THR A 151 23.34 25.38 23.30
N TYR A 152 22.24 24.68 23.57
CA TYR A 152 21.27 24.28 22.54
C TYR A 152 20.58 25.51 21.93
N PRO A 153 20.71 25.76 20.61
CA PRO A 153 20.28 27.03 20.01
C PRO A 153 18.98 26.94 19.19
N TRP A 154 18.33 25.78 19.11
CA TRP A 154 17.23 25.54 18.18
C TRP A 154 15.87 25.44 18.88
N ALA A 155 14.81 25.26 18.08
CA ALA A 155 13.47 24.99 18.60
C ALA A 155 13.45 23.72 19.45
N LEU A 156 12.54 23.68 20.43
CA LEU A 156 12.43 22.55 21.33
C LEU A 156 11.72 21.39 20.63
N ASP A 157 12.49 20.35 20.33
CA ASP A 157 12.03 19.11 19.72
C ASP A 157 12.91 17.98 20.26
N ASP A 158 12.32 16.85 20.66
CA ASP A 158 13.04 15.81 21.37
C ASP A 158 14.12 15.12 20.51
N ILE A 159 13.89 14.99 19.20
CA ILE A 159 14.84 14.36 18.27
C ILE A 159 15.99 15.33 17.94
N MET A 160 15.69 16.63 17.85
CA MET A 160 16.71 17.68 17.65
C MET A 160 17.57 17.86 18.89
N VAL A 161 16.96 17.86 20.08
CA VAL A 161 17.69 17.96 21.35
C VAL A 161 18.62 16.77 21.56
N PHE A 162 18.12 15.55 21.33
CA PHE A 162 18.92 14.34 21.52
C PHE A 162 20.07 14.24 20.50
N SER A 163 19.83 14.55 19.22
CA SER A 163 20.88 14.57 18.20
C SER A 163 21.95 15.62 18.49
N PHE A 164 21.58 16.79 19.01
CA PHE A 164 22.52 17.77 19.50
C PHE A 164 23.34 17.25 20.70
N SER A 165 22.70 16.59 21.68
CA SER A 165 23.40 15.96 22.80
C SER A 165 24.42 14.92 22.33
N ALA A 166 24.04 14.06 21.37
CA ALA A 166 24.95 13.08 20.79
C ALA A 166 26.15 13.73 20.10
N ARG A 167 25.92 14.81 19.34
CA ARG A 167 27.00 15.57 18.71
C ARG A 167 27.94 16.20 19.72
N GLN A 168 27.44 16.83 20.79
CA GLN A 168 28.27 17.41 21.85
C GLN A 168 29.06 16.35 22.61
N ALA A 169 28.50 15.15 22.76
CA ALA A 169 29.17 13.99 23.35
C ALA A 169 30.19 13.32 22.41
N GLY A 170 30.32 13.76 21.16
CA GLY A 170 31.17 13.12 20.15
C GLY A 170 30.70 11.73 19.73
N VAL A 171 29.41 11.42 19.90
CA VAL A 171 28.80 10.13 19.55
C VAL A 171 28.17 10.22 18.16
N GLN A 172 28.74 9.48 17.22
CA GLN A 172 28.18 9.34 15.87
C GLN A 172 26.92 8.45 15.90
N MET A 173 25.84 8.94 15.28
CA MET A 173 24.63 8.18 15.03
C MET A 173 24.75 7.38 13.73
N PHE A 174 24.15 6.18 13.72
CA PHE A 174 24.13 5.31 12.56
C PHE A 174 22.72 4.83 12.23
N VAL A 175 22.40 4.69 10.94
CA VAL A 175 21.19 3.99 10.47
C VAL A 175 21.59 2.74 9.70
N CYS A 176 20.99 1.61 10.02
CA CYS A 176 21.24 0.33 9.34
C CYS A 176 20.10 -0.03 8.40
N ASN A 177 20.40 -0.29 7.12
CA ASN A 177 19.46 -0.73 6.10
C ASN A 177 19.92 -2.02 5.40
N ARG A 178 20.63 -2.91 6.11
CA ARG A 178 21.05 -4.21 5.55
C ARG A 178 19.88 -5.13 5.23
N GLU A 179 18.78 -4.98 5.96
CA GLU A 179 17.54 -5.72 5.79
C GLU A 179 16.34 -4.77 5.95
N HIS A 180 15.14 -5.29 5.71
CA HIS A 180 13.90 -4.63 6.09
C HIS A 180 13.64 -4.93 7.56
N TYR A 181 13.61 -3.89 8.39
CA TYR A 181 13.48 -4.02 9.85
C TYR A 181 12.07 -3.72 10.36
N GLY A 182 11.30 -2.93 9.62
CA GLY A 182 9.98 -2.50 10.06
C GLY A 182 9.50 -1.24 9.35
N TYR A 183 8.34 -0.78 9.80
CA TYR A 183 7.59 0.33 9.21
C TYR A 183 7.33 1.41 10.25
N LEU A 184 7.08 2.63 9.78
CA LEU A 184 6.62 3.74 10.62
C LEU A 184 5.55 4.56 9.88
N PRO A 185 4.55 5.11 10.59
CA PRO A 185 3.57 5.99 10.00
C PRO A 185 4.19 7.32 9.62
N ILE A 186 3.52 8.03 8.71
CA ILE A 186 3.88 9.39 8.36
C ILE A 186 3.26 10.34 9.40
N PRO A 187 4.02 11.25 10.02
CA PRO A 187 3.48 12.22 10.95
C PRO A 187 2.39 13.07 10.31
N LEU A 188 1.24 13.12 10.96
CA LEU A 188 0.11 13.97 10.55
C LEU A 188 0.30 15.42 11.01
N SER A 189 -0.38 16.34 10.33
CA SER A 189 -0.37 17.76 10.66
C SER A 189 -1.15 18.07 11.96
N VAL A 190 -0.92 19.27 12.50
CA VAL A 190 -1.55 19.71 13.76
C VAL A 190 -3.07 19.83 13.65
N GLN A 191 -3.60 20.05 12.44
CA GLN A 191 -5.04 20.19 12.19
C GLN A 191 -5.77 18.86 12.09
N GLN A 192 -5.04 17.74 11.93
CA GLN A 192 -5.65 16.42 11.77
C GLN A 192 -6.11 15.83 13.09
N THR A 193 -7.09 14.93 12.99
CA THR A 193 -7.80 14.30 14.09
C THR A 193 -7.15 12.98 14.53
N LEU A 194 -7.58 12.46 15.69
CA LEU A 194 -7.17 11.12 16.13
C LEU A 194 -7.75 10.01 15.24
N ASP A 195 -8.92 10.22 14.64
CA ASP A 195 -9.52 9.24 13.73
C ASP A 195 -8.68 9.10 12.45
N GLU A 196 -8.19 10.22 11.91
CA GLU A 196 -7.25 10.22 10.78
C GLU A 196 -5.90 9.57 11.15
N GLU A 197 -5.44 9.71 12.40
CA GLU A 197 -4.25 9.01 12.90
C GLU A 197 -4.47 7.49 12.91
N VAL A 198 -5.64 7.06 13.40
CA VAL A 198 -6.01 5.65 13.41
C VAL A 198 -6.09 5.10 11.98
N GLU A 199 -6.63 5.85 11.03
CA GLU A 199 -6.69 5.47 9.60
C GLU A 199 -5.27 5.36 8.99
N SER A 200 -4.41 6.36 9.24
CA SER A 200 -3.00 6.38 8.83
C SER A 200 -2.20 5.20 9.40
N PHE A 201 -2.39 4.91 10.70
CA PHE A 201 -1.75 3.79 11.36
C PHE A 201 -2.27 2.44 10.85
N SER A 202 -3.58 2.30 10.64
CA SER A 202 -4.19 1.08 10.07
C SER A 202 -3.63 0.78 8.68
N HIS A 203 -3.38 1.80 7.87
CA HIS A 203 -2.74 1.61 6.58
C HIS A 203 -1.27 1.20 6.71
N THR A 204 -0.50 1.89 7.57
CA THR A 204 0.90 1.53 7.85
C THR A 204 0.98 0.08 8.32
N LEU A 205 0.01 -0.33 9.14
CA LEU A 205 -0.18 -1.71 9.53
C LEU A 205 -0.37 -2.57 8.28
N THR A 206 -1.40 -2.36 7.45
CA THR A 206 -1.61 -3.16 6.23
C THR A 206 -0.41 -3.24 5.27
N GLU A 207 0.44 -2.21 5.22
CA GLU A 207 1.70 -2.25 4.46
C GLU A 207 2.77 -3.14 5.14
N ALA A 208 2.87 -3.04 6.47
CA ALA A 208 3.74 -3.90 7.28
C ALA A 208 3.27 -5.35 7.33
N MET A 209 1.96 -5.56 7.12
CA MET A 209 1.31 -6.85 7.13
C MET A 209 1.69 -7.67 5.88
N ARG A 210 2.79 -8.42 5.94
CA ARG A 210 2.92 -9.68 5.16
C ARG A 210 2.11 -10.82 5.78
N ASP A 211 1.83 -10.73 7.08
CA ASP A 211 0.71 -11.36 7.80
C ASP A 211 0.66 -10.88 9.26
N PRO A 212 -0.41 -10.23 9.74
CA PRO A 212 -0.84 -10.32 11.14
C PRO A 212 -2.34 -9.98 11.43
N GLN A 213 -2.71 -10.25 12.68
CA GLN A 213 -3.97 -9.97 13.36
C GLN A 213 -3.99 -8.55 13.93
N MET A 214 -5.05 -7.78 13.69
CA MET A 214 -5.66 -6.78 14.60
C MET A 214 -6.75 -5.99 13.86
N ALA A 215 -8.01 -6.09 14.28
CA ALA A 215 -9.14 -5.35 13.72
C ALA A 215 -9.17 -3.89 14.20
N CYS A 216 -9.45 -2.95 13.30
CA CYS A 216 -9.64 -1.53 13.61
C CYS A 216 -11.08 -1.08 13.31
N HIS A 217 -11.56 -0.04 14.01
CA HIS A 217 -12.96 0.35 14.05
C HIS A 217 -13.48 0.86 12.69
N SER A 218 -14.69 0.43 12.33
CA SER A 218 -15.25 0.53 10.99
C SER A 218 -16.11 1.79 10.76
N VAL A 219 -15.67 2.70 9.88
CA VAL A 219 -16.62 3.49 9.06
C VAL A 219 -17.27 2.53 8.05
N ALA A 220 -18.59 2.45 8.02
CA ALA A 220 -19.32 1.60 7.06
C ALA A 220 -19.13 2.14 5.63
N LEU A 221 -18.90 1.23 4.68
CA LEU A 221 -18.88 1.59 3.25
C LEU A 221 -20.30 1.81 2.75
N SER A 222 -20.48 2.75 1.82
CA SER A 222 -21.76 3.06 1.17
C SER A 222 -22.29 1.94 0.26
N PHE A 223 -21.58 0.82 0.16
CA PHE A 223 -21.99 -0.34 -0.63
C PHE A 223 -22.71 -1.35 0.25
N CYS A 224 -23.90 -1.77 -0.17
CA CYS A 224 -24.69 -2.78 0.54
C CYS A 224 -24.10 -4.18 0.38
N GLN A 225 -23.32 -4.43 -0.67
CA GLN A 225 -22.69 -5.71 -0.94
C GLN A 225 -21.31 -5.52 -1.57
N ILE A 226 -20.33 -6.24 -1.04
CA ILE A 226 -18.96 -6.29 -1.54
C ILE A 226 -18.62 -7.75 -1.82
N TYR A 227 -18.08 -8.03 -3.00
CA TYR A 227 -17.65 -9.37 -3.42
C TYR A 227 -16.14 -9.42 -3.49
N LEU A 228 -15.56 -10.49 -2.94
CA LEU A 228 -14.14 -10.83 -3.09
C LEU A 228 -14.02 -12.07 -3.98
N ILE A 229 -13.48 -11.89 -5.19
CA ILE A 229 -13.15 -12.99 -6.10
C ILE A 229 -11.85 -13.62 -5.63
N ASN A 230 -11.87 -14.93 -5.39
CA ASN A 230 -10.68 -15.68 -5.02
C ASN A 230 -10.79 -17.13 -5.48
N LEU A 231 -9.69 -17.69 -5.99
CA LEU A 231 -9.60 -19.10 -6.32
C LEU A 231 -9.51 -19.94 -5.04
N GLU A 232 -10.29 -21.02 -4.94
CA GLU A 232 -10.36 -21.87 -3.74
C GLU A 232 -8.97 -22.37 -3.29
N ARG A 233 -8.12 -22.74 -4.24
CA ARG A 233 -6.75 -23.21 -3.97
C ARG A 233 -5.77 -22.12 -3.49
N ARG A 234 -6.15 -20.83 -3.54
CA ARG A 234 -5.30 -19.68 -3.16
C ARG A 234 -5.65 -19.19 -1.76
N GLU A 235 -5.49 -20.09 -0.79
CA GLU A 235 -5.69 -19.80 0.63
C GLU A 235 -4.76 -18.68 1.12
N ASP A 236 -3.52 -18.63 0.60
CA ASP A 236 -2.54 -17.58 0.85
C ASP A 236 -3.08 -16.17 0.54
N ARG A 237 -3.69 -16.00 -0.63
CA ARG A 237 -4.27 -14.71 -1.05
C ARG A 237 -5.58 -14.42 -0.32
N ARG A 238 -6.41 -15.44 -0.14
CA ARG A 238 -7.68 -15.36 0.59
C ARG A 238 -7.47 -14.83 2.00
N GLU A 239 -6.57 -15.47 2.76
CA GLU A 239 -6.30 -15.08 4.14
C GLU A 239 -5.77 -13.65 4.23
N ARG A 240 -4.79 -13.29 3.39
CA ARG A 240 -4.24 -11.93 3.34
C ARG A 240 -5.34 -10.89 3.09
N MET A 241 -6.22 -11.16 2.13
CA MET A 241 -7.30 -10.24 1.76
C MET A 241 -8.37 -10.13 2.83
N LEU A 242 -8.85 -11.25 3.38
CA LEU A 242 -9.83 -11.24 4.45
C LEU A 242 -9.31 -10.48 5.68
N ARG A 243 -8.04 -10.68 6.06
CA ARG A 243 -7.41 -9.93 7.14
C ARG A 243 -7.29 -8.44 6.83
N SER A 244 -6.86 -8.08 5.61
CA SER A 244 -6.78 -6.68 5.18
C SER A 244 -8.15 -6.00 5.24
N LEU A 245 -9.19 -6.69 4.79
CA LEU A 245 -10.57 -6.21 4.82
C LEU A 245 -11.09 -6.11 6.26
N GLU A 246 -10.74 -7.04 7.15
CA GLU A 246 -11.07 -7.00 8.58
C GLU A 246 -10.42 -5.80 9.28
N VAL A 247 -9.13 -5.53 9.03
CA VAL A 247 -8.43 -4.33 9.53
C VAL A 247 -9.13 -3.06 9.06
N LEU A 248 -9.56 -3.05 7.79
CA LEU A 248 -10.32 -1.95 7.22
C LEU A 248 -11.79 -1.96 7.67
N GLY A 249 -12.28 -2.95 8.44
CA GLY A 249 -13.68 -3.06 8.83
C GLY A 249 -14.63 -3.13 7.64
N ILE A 250 -14.26 -3.88 6.59
CA ILE A 250 -15.01 -4.11 5.37
C ILE A 250 -15.54 -5.54 5.38
N GLU A 251 -16.86 -5.69 5.49
CA GLU A 251 -17.51 -6.98 5.32
C GLU A 251 -17.62 -7.34 3.84
N VAL A 252 -17.23 -8.57 3.50
CA VAL A 252 -17.28 -9.08 2.13
C VAL A 252 -17.98 -10.42 2.05
N THR A 253 -18.56 -10.69 0.89
CA THR A 253 -19.02 -12.03 0.51
C THR A 253 -17.99 -12.63 -0.43
N LEU A 254 -17.42 -13.78 -0.03
CA LEU A 254 -16.54 -14.55 -0.89
C LEU A 254 -17.32 -15.04 -2.11
N SER A 255 -16.71 -14.88 -3.28
CA SER A 255 -17.18 -15.43 -4.53
C SER A 255 -16.08 -16.36 -5.05
N ASP A 256 -16.35 -17.66 -5.08
CA ASP A 256 -15.40 -18.64 -5.59
C ASP A 256 -15.12 -18.36 -7.07
N ALA A 257 -13.86 -18.08 -7.37
CA ALA A 257 -13.41 -17.86 -8.73
C ALA A 257 -13.44 -19.18 -9.50
N VAL A 258 -13.79 -19.10 -10.77
CA VAL A 258 -13.77 -20.24 -11.70
C VAL A 258 -12.32 -20.53 -12.06
N ASP A 259 -11.88 -21.74 -11.76
CA ASP A 259 -10.57 -22.24 -12.16
C ASP A 259 -10.50 -22.53 -13.68
N ALA A 260 -9.32 -22.85 -14.21
CA ALA A 260 -9.15 -23.25 -15.59
C ALA A 260 -10.05 -24.45 -15.94
N LEU A 261 -11.06 -24.20 -16.78
CA LEU A 261 -12.04 -25.21 -17.19
C LEU A 261 -11.48 -26.14 -18.28
N ASN A 262 -11.93 -27.39 -18.31
CA ASN A 262 -11.61 -28.34 -19.40
C ASN A 262 -12.50 -28.14 -20.63
N SER A 263 -12.13 -28.75 -21.75
CA SER A 263 -12.78 -28.53 -23.05
C SER A 263 -14.27 -28.88 -23.06
N SER A 264 -14.67 -29.91 -22.31
CA SER A 264 -16.09 -30.32 -22.22
C SER A 264 -16.94 -29.31 -21.46
N GLN A 265 -16.40 -28.70 -20.40
CA GLN A 265 -17.06 -27.67 -19.61
C GLN A 265 -17.25 -26.39 -20.43
N LEU A 266 -16.23 -26.01 -21.20
CA LEU A 266 -16.28 -24.85 -22.10
C LEU A 266 -17.38 -24.97 -23.14
N GLN A 267 -17.48 -26.14 -23.77
CA GLN A 267 -18.52 -26.43 -24.75
C GLN A 267 -19.92 -26.45 -24.12
N ALA A 268 -20.07 -27.00 -22.92
CA ALA A 268 -21.34 -27.02 -22.19
C ALA A 268 -21.85 -25.62 -21.83
N LEU A 269 -20.94 -24.67 -21.60
CA LEU A 269 -21.24 -23.27 -21.33
C LEU A 269 -21.49 -22.43 -22.59
N GLY A 270 -21.32 -23.02 -23.78
CA GLY A 270 -21.48 -22.32 -25.06
C GLY A 270 -20.49 -21.17 -25.24
N ILE A 271 -19.28 -21.31 -24.67
CA ILE A 271 -18.27 -20.28 -24.74
C ILE A 271 -17.58 -20.34 -26.10
N GLU A 272 -17.68 -19.25 -26.84
CA GLU A 272 -17.01 -19.05 -28.13
C GLU A 272 -16.11 -17.83 -28.05
N MET A 273 -14.90 -18.01 -28.59
CA MET A 273 -13.89 -16.98 -28.65
C MET A 273 -14.26 -15.93 -29.69
N LEU A 274 -13.97 -14.65 -29.41
CA LEU A 274 -14.06 -13.64 -30.46
C LEU A 274 -13.12 -14.02 -31.63
N PRO A 275 -13.61 -14.08 -32.88
CA PRO A 275 -12.77 -14.38 -34.03
C PRO A 275 -11.56 -13.44 -34.12
N ASP A 276 -10.40 -13.99 -34.48
CA ASP A 276 -9.13 -13.26 -34.65
C ASP A 276 -8.64 -12.50 -33.40
N TYR A 277 -9.14 -12.86 -32.21
CA TYR A 277 -8.59 -12.34 -30.98
C TYR A 277 -7.13 -12.80 -30.80
N GLN A 278 -6.26 -11.82 -30.54
CA GLN A 278 -4.89 -12.03 -30.10
C GLN A 278 -4.59 -11.04 -28.98
N ASP A 279 -4.08 -11.56 -27.87
CA ASP A 279 -3.62 -10.78 -26.75
C ASP A 279 -2.61 -9.71 -27.22
N PRO A 280 -2.81 -8.42 -26.89
CA PRO A 280 -1.97 -7.34 -27.42
C PRO A 280 -0.49 -7.42 -27.05
N TYR A 281 -0.14 -8.14 -25.98
CA TYR A 281 1.21 -8.18 -25.44
C TYR A 281 2.00 -9.41 -25.89
N SER A 282 1.34 -10.56 -25.95
CA SER A 282 1.91 -11.86 -26.25
C SER A 282 1.65 -12.33 -27.67
N GLY A 283 0.58 -11.83 -28.31
CA GLY A 283 0.07 -12.32 -29.60
C GLY A 283 -0.62 -13.69 -29.52
N ARG A 284 -0.89 -14.19 -28.30
CA ARG A 284 -1.51 -15.50 -28.05
C ARG A 284 -3.04 -15.41 -28.02
N VAL A 285 -3.74 -16.53 -28.15
CA VAL A 285 -5.19 -16.62 -27.92
C VAL A 285 -5.50 -16.59 -26.41
N LEU A 286 -6.77 -16.55 -25.98
CA LEU A 286 -7.04 -16.64 -24.53
C LEU A 286 -6.45 -17.93 -23.93
N THR A 287 -6.04 -17.80 -22.69
CA THR A 287 -5.75 -18.90 -21.79
C THR A 287 -7.01 -19.34 -21.07
N ARG A 288 -7.01 -20.56 -20.56
CA ARG A 288 -8.11 -21.07 -19.74
C ARG A 288 -8.23 -20.35 -18.41
N GLY A 289 -7.11 -19.86 -17.87
CA GLY A 289 -7.11 -18.99 -16.69
C GLY A 289 -7.82 -17.65 -16.94
N GLU A 290 -7.58 -17.00 -18.08
CA GLU A 290 -8.33 -15.78 -18.46
C GLU A 290 -9.83 -16.03 -18.64
N VAL A 291 -10.21 -17.19 -19.17
CA VAL A 291 -11.63 -17.58 -19.22
C VAL A 291 -12.20 -17.76 -17.82
N GLY A 292 -11.49 -18.45 -16.93
CA GLY A 292 -11.90 -18.60 -15.54
C GLY A 292 -12.10 -17.25 -14.84
N CYS A 293 -11.16 -16.33 -15.03
CA CYS A 293 -11.28 -14.94 -14.57
C CYS A 293 -12.55 -14.27 -15.12
N PHE A 294 -12.79 -14.32 -16.43
CA PHE A 294 -13.98 -13.74 -17.04
C PHE A 294 -15.27 -14.32 -16.45
N LEU A 295 -15.35 -15.65 -16.32
CA LEU A 295 -16.52 -16.34 -15.77
C LEU A 295 -16.77 -15.99 -14.31
N SER A 296 -15.72 -15.76 -13.53
CA SER A 296 -15.83 -15.30 -12.13
C SER A 296 -16.55 -13.96 -12.04
N HIS A 297 -16.21 -13.00 -12.89
CA HIS A 297 -16.93 -11.74 -12.97
C HIS A 297 -18.35 -11.89 -13.55
N TYR A 298 -18.52 -12.71 -14.60
CA TYR A 298 -19.82 -12.98 -15.21
C TYR A 298 -20.82 -13.57 -14.20
N ASN A 299 -20.37 -14.47 -13.33
CA ASN A 299 -21.19 -15.05 -12.26
C ASN A 299 -21.67 -13.98 -11.29
N ILE A 300 -20.79 -13.04 -10.90
CA ILE A 300 -21.17 -11.89 -10.06
C ILE A 300 -22.19 -11.00 -10.78
N TRP A 301 -21.98 -10.67 -12.06
CA TRP A 301 -22.95 -9.86 -12.82
C TRP A 301 -24.34 -10.53 -12.85
N THR A 302 -24.35 -11.85 -13.09
CA THR A 302 -25.57 -12.67 -13.08
C THR A 302 -26.24 -12.64 -11.71
N GLN A 303 -25.46 -12.74 -10.64
CA GLN A 303 -25.95 -12.68 -9.27
C GLN A 303 -26.53 -11.31 -8.92
N VAL A 304 -25.85 -10.22 -9.29
CA VAL A 304 -26.31 -8.83 -9.10
C VAL A 304 -27.69 -8.63 -9.72
N VAL A 305 -27.88 -9.11 -10.96
CA VAL A 305 -29.17 -9.03 -11.64
C VAL A 305 -30.21 -9.93 -10.98
N LYS A 306 -29.87 -11.18 -10.65
CA LYS A 306 -30.79 -12.14 -10.03
C LYS A 306 -31.28 -11.64 -8.66
N GLN A 307 -30.42 -11.03 -7.88
CA GLN A 307 -30.71 -10.54 -6.53
C GLN A 307 -31.16 -9.07 -6.50
N GLN A 308 -31.26 -8.40 -7.67
CA GLN A 308 -31.63 -6.98 -7.80
C GLN A 308 -30.77 -6.04 -6.95
N GLN A 309 -29.47 -6.35 -6.83
CA GLN A 309 -28.53 -5.54 -6.05
C GLN A 309 -28.23 -4.23 -6.78
N GLN A 310 -28.58 -3.10 -6.17
CA GLN A 310 -28.51 -1.79 -6.83
C GLN A 310 -27.09 -1.37 -7.17
N GLN A 311 -26.17 -1.58 -6.24
CA GLN A 311 -24.76 -1.22 -6.36
C GLN A 311 -23.92 -2.22 -5.57
N VAL A 312 -22.85 -2.71 -6.17
CA VAL A 312 -21.91 -3.62 -5.53
C VAL A 312 -20.48 -3.17 -5.77
N LEU A 313 -19.56 -3.56 -4.89
CA LEU A 313 -18.12 -3.45 -5.12
C LEU A 313 -17.55 -4.85 -5.34
N VAL A 314 -16.79 -5.03 -6.41
CA VAL A 314 -16.11 -6.29 -6.75
C VAL A 314 -14.61 -6.06 -6.57
N LEU A 315 -13.94 -6.95 -5.84
CA LEU A 315 -12.51 -6.91 -5.56
C LEU A 315 -11.87 -8.26 -5.94
N GLU A 316 -10.68 -8.22 -6.54
CA GLU A 316 -9.82 -9.40 -6.72
C GLU A 316 -8.97 -9.68 -5.47
N ASP A 317 -8.34 -10.85 -5.42
CA ASP A 317 -7.61 -11.33 -4.24
C ASP A 317 -6.15 -10.83 -4.13
N ASP A 318 -5.67 -10.08 -5.12
CA ASP A 318 -4.29 -9.63 -5.24
C ASP A 318 -4.16 -8.10 -5.16
N VAL A 319 -5.12 -7.44 -4.50
CA VAL A 319 -5.15 -5.99 -4.33
C VAL A 319 -4.51 -5.48 -3.03
N ARG A 320 -4.10 -4.21 -3.07
CA ARG A 320 -3.70 -3.35 -1.96
C ARG A 320 -4.55 -2.09 -1.98
N PHE A 321 -4.94 -1.63 -0.80
CA PHE A 321 -5.80 -0.45 -0.63
C PHE A 321 -4.99 0.81 -0.40
N GLU A 322 -5.49 1.92 -0.91
CA GLU A 322 -4.94 3.25 -0.69
C GLU A 322 -5.27 3.78 0.72
N LEU A 323 -4.46 4.71 1.23
CA LEU A 323 -4.79 5.49 2.44
C LEU A 323 -6.18 6.07 2.30
N ASN A 324 -6.93 5.95 3.37
CA ASN A 324 -8.28 6.49 3.46
C ASN A 324 -9.23 5.89 2.41
N PHE A 325 -8.99 4.65 1.98
CA PHE A 325 -9.79 3.96 0.94
C PHE A 325 -11.29 4.11 1.17
N LYS A 326 -11.76 3.79 2.38
CA LYS A 326 -13.20 3.82 2.70
C LYS A 326 -13.77 5.23 2.66
N SER A 327 -13.14 6.17 3.35
CA SER A 327 -13.61 7.55 3.43
C SER A 327 -13.57 8.22 2.05
N ARG A 328 -12.50 8.03 1.28
CA ARG A 328 -12.38 8.51 -0.10
C ARG A 328 -13.43 7.89 -1.02
N LEU A 329 -13.61 6.58 -0.97
CA LEU A 329 -14.63 5.89 -1.77
C LEU A 329 -16.03 6.41 -1.41
N ASN A 330 -16.36 6.53 -0.13
CA ASN A 330 -17.63 7.09 0.33
C ASN A 330 -17.84 8.52 -0.17
N THR A 331 -16.83 9.40 -0.06
CA THR A 331 -16.89 10.77 -0.59
C THR A 331 -17.16 10.79 -2.09
N ILE A 332 -16.49 9.93 -2.87
CA ILE A 332 -16.72 9.84 -4.33
C ILE A 332 -18.15 9.41 -4.63
N MET A 333 -18.66 8.40 -3.91
CA MET A 333 -20.04 7.91 -4.10
C MET A 333 -21.09 8.96 -3.70
N GLU A 334 -20.84 9.71 -2.61
CA GLU A 334 -21.68 10.82 -2.19
C GLU A 334 -21.67 11.99 -3.17
N ASP A 335 -20.50 12.37 -3.68
CA ASP A 335 -20.37 13.44 -4.67
C ASP A 335 -21.02 13.05 -6.00
N ALA A 336 -20.85 11.79 -6.45
CA ALA A 336 -21.54 11.27 -7.62
C ALA A 336 -23.07 11.31 -7.44
N LYS A 337 -23.57 10.94 -6.25
CA LYS A 337 -24.99 11.04 -5.90
C LYS A 337 -25.48 12.49 -5.88
N ARG A 338 -24.72 13.41 -5.29
CA ARG A 338 -25.05 14.84 -5.21
C ARG A 338 -25.10 15.49 -6.60
N ALA A 339 -24.18 15.10 -7.48
CA ALA A 339 -24.14 15.55 -8.87
C ALA A 339 -25.19 14.86 -9.76
N GLN A 340 -25.98 13.92 -9.22
CA GLN A 340 -26.92 13.09 -9.97
C GLN A 340 -26.26 12.40 -11.17
N LEU A 341 -25.01 11.96 -10.99
CA LEU A 341 -24.25 11.33 -12.03
C LEU A 341 -24.80 9.92 -12.29
N ASN A 342 -25.26 9.68 -13.51
CA ASN A 342 -25.61 8.34 -13.97
C ASN A 342 -24.33 7.57 -14.29
N TRP A 343 -24.13 6.43 -13.64
CA TRP A 343 -22.96 5.58 -13.85
C TRP A 343 -23.35 4.09 -13.81
N ASP A 344 -22.59 3.29 -14.55
CA ASP A 344 -22.75 1.84 -14.63
C ASP A 344 -21.55 1.10 -14.00
N LEU A 345 -20.35 1.63 -14.23
CA LEU A 345 -19.08 1.06 -13.77
C LEU A 345 -18.19 2.17 -13.21
N MET A 346 -17.61 1.94 -12.05
CA MET A 346 -16.67 2.86 -11.38
C MET A 346 -15.46 2.10 -10.85
N LEU A 347 -14.33 2.80 -10.75
CA LEU A 347 -12.98 2.30 -10.50
C LEU A 347 -12.29 1.69 -11.72
N ARG A 348 -11.01 2.01 -11.79
CA ARG A 348 -10.11 1.85 -12.93
C ARG A 348 -8.71 1.56 -12.42
N LEU A 349 -7.91 1.01 -13.33
CA LEU A 349 -6.46 0.90 -13.24
C LEU A 349 -5.71 1.81 -14.20
N GLN A 350 -4.43 1.99 -13.88
CA GLN A 350 -3.46 2.91 -14.46
C GLN A 350 -3.50 3.00 -16.01
N VAL A 351 -3.62 4.21 -16.56
CA VAL A 351 -3.52 4.47 -18.01
C VAL A 351 -2.28 5.29 -18.34
N LYS A 352 -1.85 5.15 -19.59
CA LYS A 352 -0.68 5.84 -20.14
C LYS A 352 -0.94 7.30 -20.53
N ARG A 353 -2.17 7.79 -20.48
CA ARG A 353 -2.59 9.10 -21.00
C ARG A 353 -3.37 9.88 -19.94
N PRO A 354 -3.21 11.22 -19.89
CA PRO A 354 -3.98 12.07 -19.02
C PRO A 354 -5.46 12.04 -19.44
N GLU A 355 -6.35 11.96 -18.45
CA GLU A 355 -7.79 11.88 -18.67
C GLU A 355 -8.49 13.20 -18.33
N ASN A 356 -9.70 13.34 -18.86
CA ASN A 356 -10.53 14.51 -18.62
C ASN A 356 -11.38 14.32 -17.36
N TRP A 357 -11.29 15.26 -16.43
CA TRP A 357 -12.13 15.34 -15.23
C TRP A 357 -13.62 15.36 -15.55
N VAL A 358 -14.41 14.66 -14.74
CA VAL A 358 -15.87 14.71 -14.77
C VAL A 358 -16.33 16.04 -14.18
N LYS A 359 -17.11 16.82 -14.92
CA LYS A 359 -17.60 18.11 -14.44
C LYS A 359 -18.51 17.92 -13.22
N GLY A 360 -18.21 18.64 -12.15
CA GLY A 360 -19.06 18.67 -10.95
C GLY A 360 -18.82 17.55 -9.94
N VAL A 361 -17.94 16.58 -10.23
CA VAL A 361 -17.55 15.53 -9.28
C VAL A 361 -16.02 15.52 -9.15
N LYS A 362 -15.53 15.76 -7.93
CA LYS A 362 -14.10 15.70 -7.65
C LYS A 362 -13.63 14.25 -7.72
N ASN A 363 -12.36 14.04 -8.04
CA ASN A 363 -11.74 12.72 -8.02
C ASN A 363 -12.31 11.70 -9.01
N LEU A 364 -13.13 12.14 -9.99
CA LEU A 364 -13.59 11.31 -11.10
C LEU A 364 -13.11 11.84 -12.46
N VAL A 365 -12.71 10.92 -13.32
CA VAL A 365 -12.24 11.17 -14.68
C VAL A 365 -12.93 10.22 -15.67
N ASN A 366 -13.01 10.64 -16.92
CA ASN A 366 -13.54 9.80 -18.00
C ASN A 366 -12.46 8.77 -18.39
N PRO A 367 -12.75 7.46 -18.29
CA PRO A 367 -11.76 6.43 -18.54
C PRO A 367 -11.37 6.41 -20.03
N ASP A 368 -10.10 6.13 -20.27
CA ASP A 368 -9.54 5.70 -21.54
C ASP A 368 -9.17 4.19 -21.43
N TYR A 369 -8.63 3.61 -22.51
CA TYR A 369 -8.21 2.20 -22.51
C TYR A 369 -7.28 1.87 -21.34
N SER A 370 -7.67 0.91 -20.52
CA SER A 370 -6.96 0.44 -19.33
C SER A 370 -6.88 -1.07 -19.32
N TYR A 371 -5.88 -1.60 -18.63
CA TYR A 371 -5.60 -3.03 -18.54
C TYR A 371 -5.45 -3.43 -17.07
N TRP A 372 -5.73 -4.71 -16.75
CA TRP A 372 -5.92 -5.25 -15.41
C TRP A 372 -7.26 -4.83 -14.77
N THR A 373 -7.92 -5.72 -14.01
CA THR A 373 -9.23 -5.45 -13.40
C THR A 373 -9.24 -5.81 -11.91
N LEU A 374 -8.38 -5.16 -11.12
CA LEU A 374 -8.23 -5.42 -9.67
C LEU A 374 -9.51 -5.23 -8.86
N GLY A 375 -10.38 -4.31 -9.26
CA GLY A 375 -11.64 -4.10 -8.58
C GLY A 375 -12.46 -2.95 -9.16
N TYR A 376 -13.78 -3.07 -9.04
CA TYR A 376 -14.74 -2.09 -9.56
C TYR A 376 -16.07 -2.07 -8.83
N ALA A 377 -16.64 -0.88 -8.75
CA ALA A 377 -18.04 -0.68 -8.39
C ALA A 377 -18.91 -0.88 -9.62
N LEU A 378 -20.01 -1.61 -9.47
CA LEU A 378 -20.94 -1.97 -10.54
C LEU A 378 -22.37 -1.65 -10.10
N SER A 379 -23.12 -0.96 -10.97
CA SER A 379 -24.55 -0.75 -10.76
C SER A 379 -25.36 -1.93 -11.33
N LEU A 380 -26.60 -2.10 -10.84
CA LEU A 380 -27.54 -3.08 -11.40
C LEU A 380 -27.73 -2.90 -12.91
N GLN A 381 -27.79 -1.64 -13.36
CA GLN A 381 -27.95 -1.33 -14.77
C GLN A 381 -26.69 -1.66 -15.58
N GLY A 382 -25.51 -1.44 -15.00
CA GLY A 382 -24.24 -1.87 -15.58
C GLY A 382 -24.18 -3.38 -15.75
N ALA A 383 -24.53 -4.14 -14.71
CA ALA A 383 -24.57 -5.60 -14.77
C ALA A 383 -25.51 -6.10 -15.90
N LYS A 384 -26.71 -5.53 -16.04
CA LYS A 384 -27.63 -5.85 -17.14
C LYS A 384 -27.00 -5.57 -18.51
N LYS A 385 -26.42 -4.38 -18.72
CA LYS A 385 -25.75 -4.01 -19.98
C LYS A 385 -24.62 -4.97 -20.36
N LEU A 386 -23.82 -5.40 -19.38
CA LEU A 386 -22.73 -6.36 -19.61
C LEU A 386 -23.25 -7.74 -20.01
N LEU A 387 -24.33 -8.22 -19.40
CA LEU A 387 -24.95 -9.51 -19.73
C LEU A 387 -25.71 -9.47 -21.07
N ASP A 388 -26.44 -8.38 -21.34
CA ASP A 388 -27.19 -8.17 -22.60
C ASP A 388 -26.27 -8.16 -23.83
N ALA A 389 -24.98 -7.87 -23.63
CA ALA A 389 -23.96 -7.95 -24.67
C ALA A 389 -23.69 -9.39 -25.16
N GLN A 390 -24.20 -10.41 -24.45
CA GLN A 390 -23.98 -11.84 -24.71
C GLN A 390 -22.50 -12.18 -24.87
N PRO A 391 -21.66 -11.90 -23.86
CA PRO A 391 -20.21 -12.00 -24.00
C PRO A 391 -19.69 -13.44 -24.14
N LEU A 392 -20.45 -14.44 -23.67
CA LEU A 392 -19.99 -15.85 -23.70
C LEU A 392 -19.82 -16.37 -25.13
N SER A 393 -20.64 -15.94 -26.09
CA SER A 393 -20.54 -16.36 -27.49
C SER A 393 -19.52 -15.55 -28.32
N LYS A 394 -18.77 -14.64 -27.69
CA LYS A 394 -17.78 -13.75 -28.34
C LYS A 394 -16.79 -13.24 -27.30
N MET A 395 -16.19 -14.18 -26.59
CA MET A 395 -15.41 -13.92 -25.38
C MET A 395 -14.11 -13.18 -25.71
N LEU A 396 -13.82 -12.20 -24.85
CA LEU A 396 -12.57 -11.48 -24.69
C LEU A 396 -12.17 -11.60 -23.22
N PRO A 397 -10.89 -11.41 -22.84
CA PRO A 397 -10.55 -11.24 -21.43
C PRO A 397 -11.33 -10.08 -20.83
N VAL A 398 -11.58 -10.11 -19.52
CA VAL A 398 -12.44 -9.14 -18.85
C VAL A 398 -11.93 -7.70 -19.02
N ASP A 399 -10.61 -7.52 -19.00
CA ASP A 399 -9.94 -6.24 -19.15
C ASP A 399 -9.92 -5.71 -20.60
N GLU A 400 -10.20 -6.54 -21.60
CA GLU A 400 -10.46 -6.11 -22.99
C GLU A 400 -11.96 -5.88 -23.24
N PHE A 401 -12.80 -6.72 -22.65
CA PHE A 401 -14.26 -6.64 -22.80
C PHE A 401 -14.82 -5.35 -22.20
N LEU A 402 -14.42 -4.98 -20.97
CA LEU A 402 -14.94 -3.78 -20.32
C LEU A 402 -14.67 -2.51 -21.16
N PRO A 403 -13.43 -2.23 -21.65
CA PRO A 403 -13.18 -1.10 -22.55
C PRO A 403 -13.95 -1.11 -23.85
N VAL A 404 -14.28 -2.28 -24.39
CA VAL A 404 -15.19 -2.38 -25.55
C VAL A 404 -16.56 -1.82 -25.16
N MET A 405 -17.10 -2.23 -24.02
CA MET A 405 -18.46 -1.85 -23.59
C MET A 405 -18.64 -0.36 -23.27
N PHE A 406 -17.57 0.35 -22.88
CA PHE A 406 -17.57 1.81 -22.71
C PHE A 406 -16.88 2.58 -23.86
N ASN A 407 -16.70 1.92 -25.01
CA ASN A 407 -16.28 2.54 -26.28
C ASN A 407 -14.89 3.21 -26.25
N LYS A 408 -13.92 2.57 -25.58
CA LYS A 408 -12.53 3.06 -25.44
C LYS A 408 -11.47 2.04 -25.85
N HIS A 409 -11.86 0.90 -26.41
CA HIS A 409 -10.91 -0.11 -26.88
C HIS A 409 -10.14 0.36 -28.15
N PRO A 410 -8.83 0.11 -28.28
CA PRO A 410 -8.03 0.60 -29.41
C PRO A 410 -8.30 -0.14 -30.73
N LYS A 411 -8.66 -1.43 -30.68
CA LYS A 411 -9.01 -2.23 -31.87
C LYS A 411 -10.50 -2.10 -32.18
N LYS A 412 -10.82 -1.49 -33.32
CA LYS A 412 -12.20 -1.24 -33.76
C LYS A 412 -12.91 -2.51 -34.22
N GLU A 413 -12.14 -3.47 -34.69
CA GLU A 413 -12.58 -4.78 -35.13
C GLU A 413 -13.30 -5.49 -33.97
N TYR A 414 -12.71 -5.46 -32.77
CA TYR A 414 -13.30 -6.08 -31.58
C TYR A 414 -14.60 -5.38 -31.18
N MET A 415 -14.59 -4.04 -31.22
CA MET A 415 -15.78 -3.24 -30.91
C MET A 415 -16.94 -3.49 -31.88
N ALA A 416 -16.67 -3.86 -33.14
CA ALA A 416 -17.70 -4.08 -34.15
C ALA A 416 -18.60 -5.29 -33.83
N HIS A 417 -18.13 -6.27 -33.05
CA HIS A 417 -18.92 -7.42 -32.62
C HIS A 417 -19.93 -7.11 -31.50
N PHE A 418 -19.87 -5.90 -30.93
CA PHE A 418 -20.73 -5.47 -29.84
C PHE A 418 -21.49 -4.22 -30.27
N GLU A 419 -22.70 -4.33 -30.80
CA GLU A 419 -23.44 -3.15 -31.29
C GLU A 419 -23.79 -2.18 -30.15
N GLN A 420 -24.28 -2.70 -29.02
CA GLN A 420 -24.70 -1.93 -27.85
C GLN A 420 -23.53 -1.71 -26.87
N ARG A 421 -22.79 -0.61 -27.05
CA ARG A 421 -21.64 -0.20 -26.19
C ARG A 421 -21.97 1.06 -25.39
N ASN A 422 -22.99 0.97 -24.53
CA ASN A 422 -23.56 2.09 -23.79
C ASN A 422 -23.26 2.06 -22.29
N LEU A 423 -22.17 1.39 -21.88
CA LEU A 423 -21.74 1.33 -20.49
C LEU A 423 -21.15 2.68 -20.07
N LEU A 424 -21.78 3.34 -19.10
CA LEU A 424 -21.31 4.60 -18.52
C LEU A 424 -20.24 4.31 -17.47
N ALA A 425 -18.98 4.30 -17.91
CA ALA A 425 -17.84 4.04 -17.05
C ALA A 425 -17.17 5.34 -16.57
N PHE A 426 -16.74 5.34 -15.31
CA PHE A 426 -15.93 6.40 -14.71
C PHE A 426 -14.74 5.82 -13.96
N SER A 427 -13.71 6.63 -13.80
CA SER A 427 -12.50 6.25 -13.10
C SER A 427 -12.19 7.17 -11.95
N VAL A 428 -11.60 6.63 -10.90
CA VAL A 428 -11.16 7.40 -9.75
C VAL A 428 -9.73 7.88 -9.94
N GLU A 429 -9.48 9.15 -9.64
CA GLU A 429 -8.16 9.79 -9.66
C GLU A 429 -7.97 10.64 -8.40
N PRO A 430 -6.93 10.43 -7.57
CA PRO A 430 -5.93 9.35 -7.66
C PRO A 430 -6.49 7.95 -7.41
N LEU A 431 -5.80 6.91 -7.89
CA LEU A 431 -6.20 5.50 -7.72
C LEU A 431 -6.47 5.14 -6.24
N LEU A 432 -7.39 4.20 -6.05
CA LEU A 432 -7.79 3.67 -4.74
C LEU A 432 -7.28 2.25 -4.46
N LEU A 433 -6.93 1.52 -5.53
CA LEU A 433 -6.49 0.13 -5.49
C LEU A 433 -5.20 0.00 -6.30
N TYR A 434 -4.29 -0.82 -5.79
CA TYR A 434 -2.99 -1.13 -6.40
C TYR A 434 -2.77 -2.65 -6.38
N PRO A 435 -2.02 -3.21 -7.33
CA PRO A 435 -1.68 -4.64 -7.26
C PRO A 435 -0.70 -4.88 -6.11
N THR A 436 -0.72 -6.07 -5.53
CA THR A 436 0.28 -6.49 -4.52
C THR A 436 1.69 -6.48 -5.08
N HIS A 437 1.85 -6.96 -6.31
CA HIS A 437 3.11 -7.00 -7.05
C HIS A 437 2.87 -6.57 -8.50
N TYR A 438 3.75 -5.74 -9.04
CA TYR A 438 3.79 -5.47 -10.47
C TYR A 438 4.52 -6.59 -11.22
N THR A 439 4.20 -6.76 -12.50
CA THR A 439 4.86 -7.78 -13.30
C THR A 439 6.38 -7.60 -13.31
N GLY A 440 7.10 -8.68 -13.02
CA GLY A 440 8.56 -8.70 -12.96
C GLY A 440 9.14 -8.31 -11.60
N GLU A 441 8.31 -7.95 -10.61
CA GLU A 441 8.75 -7.82 -9.22
C GLU A 441 8.96 -9.20 -8.57
N PRO A 442 9.94 -9.35 -7.66
CA PRO A 442 10.12 -10.59 -6.92
C PRO A 442 8.83 -11.01 -6.18
N GLY A 443 8.37 -12.24 -6.43
CA GLY A 443 7.12 -12.77 -5.84
C GLY A 443 5.87 -12.59 -6.70
N TYR A 444 5.95 -11.95 -7.87
CA TYR A 444 4.84 -11.89 -8.81
C TYR A 444 4.47 -13.29 -9.34
N THR A 445 3.17 -13.62 -9.33
CA THR A 445 2.62 -14.86 -9.89
C THR A 445 1.24 -14.56 -10.48
N SER A 446 0.93 -15.07 -11.68
CA SER A 446 -0.35 -14.83 -12.35
C SER A 446 -1.04 -16.14 -12.72
N ASP A 447 -2.14 -16.47 -12.03
CA ASP A 447 -2.92 -17.67 -12.29
C ASP A 447 -3.70 -17.63 -13.62
N THR A 448 -3.90 -16.44 -14.18
CA THR A 448 -4.52 -16.26 -15.50
C THR A 448 -3.52 -16.57 -16.61
N GLU A 449 -2.32 -15.98 -16.53
CA GLU A 449 -1.29 -16.07 -17.55
C GLU A 449 -0.50 -17.40 -17.52
N THR A 450 -0.38 -18.05 -16.36
CA THR A 450 0.32 -19.34 -16.20
C THR A 450 -0.66 -20.50 -16.17
N SER A 451 -1.34 -20.76 -17.29
CA SER A 451 -2.24 -21.90 -17.46
C SER A 451 -2.01 -22.57 -18.82
N THR A 452 -3.04 -23.03 -19.53
CA THR A 452 -2.92 -23.54 -20.91
C THR A 452 -3.73 -22.67 -21.84
N ILE A 453 -3.41 -22.70 -23.14
CA ILE A 453 -4.23 -22.00 -24.12
C ILE A 453 -5.63 -22.62 -24.21
N TRP A 454 -6.59 -21.80 -24.64
CA TRP A 454 -8.00 -22.13 -24.72
C TRP A 454 -8.28 -23.42 -25.51
N ASP A 455 -7.68 -23.57 -26.69
CA ASP A 455 -7.97 -24.63 -27.67
C ASP A 455 -7.05 -25.86 -27.58
N ASP A 456 -6.04 -25.83 -26.71
CA ASP A 456 -5.10 -26.95 -26.54
C ASP A 456 -4.64 -27.08 -25.07
N GLU A 457 -5.14 -28.11 -24.39
CA GLU A 457 -4.80 -28.44 -23.00
C GLU A 457 -3.34 -28.89 -22.82
N ASN A 458 -2.64 -29.25 -23.90
CA ASN A 458 -1.24 -29.69 -23.80
C ASN A 458 -0.25 -28.53 -23.92
N LYS A 459 -0.72 -27.33 -24.29
CA LYS A 459 0.13 -26.17 -24.52
C LYS A 459 0.02 -25.19 -23.36
N ALA A 460 0.88 -25.43 -22.37
CA ALA A 460 1.08 -24.55 -21.23
C ALA A 460 1.67 -23.19 -21.64
N THR A 461 1.30 -22.16 -20.90
CA THR A 461 1.84 -20.81 -21.00
C THR A 461 2.66 -20.50 -19.76
N ASP A 462 3.82 -19.91 -19.97
CA ASP A 462 4.62 -19.28 -18.91
C ASP A 462 4.95 -17.89 -19.42
N TRP A 463 4.29 -16.87 -18.85
CA TRP A 463 4.38 -15.52 -19.36
C TRP A 463 5.23 -14.65 -18.44
N ASP A 464 6.50 -14.49 -18.80
CA ASP A 464 7.42 -13.53 -18.20
C ASP A 464 7.65 -12.33 -19.14
N ARG A 465 7.17 -11.13 -18.76
CA ARG A 465 7.34 -9.87 -19.50
C ARG A 465 8.80 -9.55 -19.82
N GLN A 466 9.77 -10.08 -19.07
CA GLN A 466 11.19 -9.81 -19.31
C GLN A 466 11.72 -10.50 -20.58
N LEU A 467 11.16 -11.66 -20.96
CA LEU A 467 11.60 -12.44 -22.12
C LEU A 467 11.05 -11.89 -23.44
N THR A 468 9.83 -11.33 -23.44
CA THR A 468 9.19 -10.74 -24.62
C THR A 468 9.83 -9.42 -25.05
N HIS A 469 10.30 -8.58 -24.11
CA HIS A 469 11.08 -7.38 -24.45
C HIS A 469 12.44 -7.70 -25.08
N LYS A 470 13.10 -8.80 -24.67
CA LYS A 470 14.36 -9.25 -25.29
C LYS A 470 14.19 -9.73 -26.74
N LYS A 471 13.02 -10.28 -27.09
CA LYS A 471 12.73 -10.69 -28.48
C LYS A 471 12.40 -9.50 -29.39
N ARG A 472 11.75 -8.46 -28.87
CA ARG A 472 11.48 -7.22 -29.62
C ARG A 472 12.73 -6.37 -29.88
N ASN A 473 13.68 -6.34 -28.95
CA ASN A 473 14.92 -5.56 -29.08
C ASN A 473 16.02 -6.19 -29.98
N ARG A 474 15.70 -7.26 -30.72
CA ARG A 474 16.62 -7.86 -31.73
C ARG A 474 16.37 -7.38 -33.16
N GLY A 475 15.41 -6.48 -33.38
CA GLY A 475 15.19 -5.81 -34.66
C GLY A 475 14.81 -4.36 -34.43
N ASP A 476 15.61 -3.47 -34.99
CA ASP A 476 15.52 -2.00 -35.02
C ASP A 476 15.90 -1.20 -33.76
N ALA A 477 16.83 -0.28 -34.00
CA ALA A 477 17.59 0.49 -33.05
C ALA A 477 16.94 1.83 -32.67
N GLY A 478 17.24 2.32 -31.46
CA GLY A 478 17.09 3.71 -31.04
C GLY A 478 17.04 3.85 -29.51
N PRO A 479 17.85 4.72 -28.86
CA PRO A 479 17.95 4.77 -27.41
C PRO A 479 16.69 5.36 -26.77
N THR A 480 16.21 4.70 -25.71
CA THR A 480 15.15 5.19 -24.82
C THR A 480 15.54 6.53 -24.18
N PRO A 481 14.74 7.60 -24.30
CA PRO A 481 14.95 8.83 -23.54
C PRO A 481 14.49 8.64 -22.09
N THR A 482 15.39 8.93 -21.15
CA THR A 482 15.11 9.10 -19.73
C THR A 482 14.23 10.34 -19.51
N TRP A 483 13.02 10.16 -18.98
CA TRP A 483 12.15 11.27 -18.61
C TRP A 483 12.35 11.67 -17.15
N ASN A 484 12.94 12.85 -16.96
CA ASN A 484 12.84 13.65 -15.73
C ASN A 484 11.37 13.90 -15.41
N ARG A 485 10.90 13.49 -14.22
CA ARG A 485 9.68 14.06 -13.63
C ARG A 485 10.07 15.29 -12.83
N GLY A 486 9.87 16.46 -13.43
CA GLY A 486 9.66 17.67 -12.66
C GLY A 486 8.24 17.66 -12.11
N HIS A 487 8.12 17.66 -10.79
CA HIS A 487 6.95 18.19 -10.11
C HIS A 487 7.47 19.11 -9.01
N GLY A 488 7.45 20.40 -9.32
CA GLY A 488 7.13 21.39 -8.30
C GLY A 488 5.68 21.16 -7.91
N ASP A 489 5.46 20.98 -6.61
CA ASP A 489 4.62 21.90 -5.86
C ASP A 489 5.12 21.84 -4.41
N GLU A 490 5.63 22.98 -3.98
CA GLU A 490 6.04 23.30 -2.63
C GLU A 490 4.78 23.56 -1.79
N LEU A 491 4.64 22.81 -0.70
CA LEU A 491 4.38 23.24 0.70
C LEU A 491 3.65 22.16 1.49
#